data_AF-A0A4Y8ZM73-F1
#
_entry.id   AF-A0A4Y8ZM73-F1
#
_cell.length_a   1.000
_cell.length_b   1.000
_cell.length_c   1.000
_cell.angle_alpha   90.00
_cell.angle_beta   90.00
_cell.angle_gamma   90.00
#
_symmetry.space_group_name_H-M   'P 1'
#
loop_
_entity.id
_entity.type
_entity.pdbx_description
1 polymer ?
#
loop_
_entity_poly.entity_id
_entity_poly.type
_entity_poly.pdbx_seq_one_letter_code
_entity_poly.pdbx_strand_id
1 'polypeptide(L)'
;MKTPFDTALRLQQREIDRVGMAIGAETGKLVAIEKAREDAIQSAIAEVHAAAIDPMMSSFAYVSRMRSLRERLEHDRVASAARLDSLRDEAMEVFGSKRAMETAAESFRAAEERAAATAEQAMVDDLSTAALLRARRLAAQERGR
;
A
#
# COMPACT_ATOMS: atom_id res chain seq x y z
N MET A 1 -5.81 8.41 21.93
CA MET A 1 -7.15 8.88 21.49
C MET A 1 -7.57 8.02 20.31
N LYS A 2 -8.74 7.40 20.35
CA LYS A 2 -9.24 6.54 19.27
C LYS A 2 -9.94 7.44 18.25
N THR A 3 -9.50 7.48 17.00
CA THR A 3 -10.15 8.34 15.99
C THR A 3 -11.26 7.55 15.26
N PRO A 4 -12.29 8.22 14.73
CA PRO A 4 -13.27 7.57 13.86
C PRO A 4 -12.65 6.88 12.63
N PHE A 5 -11.43 7.28 12.26
CA PHE A 5 -10.69 6.79 11.10
C PHE A 5 -9.90 5.50 11.38
N ASP A 6 -9.73 5.08 12.63
CA ASP A 6 -8.85 3.96 13.00
C ASP A 6 -9.27 2.61 12.37
N THR A 7 -10.57 2.40 12.15
CA THR A 7 -11.08 1.19 11.47
C THR A 7 -10.80 1.25 9.97
N ALA A 8 -11.01 2.42 9.34
CA ALA A 8 -10.74 2.62 7.94
C ALA A 8 -9.24 2.51 7.62
N LEU A 9 -8.37 3.11 8.45
CA LEU A 9 -6.92 3.00 8.31
C LEU A 9 -6.42 1.56 8.43
N ARG A 10 -7.00 0.76 9.34
CA ARG A 10 -6.67 -0.68 9.45
C ARG A 10 -7.13 -1.48 8.24
N LEU A 11 -8.28 -1.15 7.66
CA LEU A 11 -8.75 -1.76 6.42
C LEU A 11 -7.80 -1.44 5.27
N GLN A 12 -7.42 -0.16 5.11
CA GLN A 12 -6.47 0.26 4.09
C GLN A 12 -5.10 -0.40 4.25
N GLN A 13 -4.63 -0.60 5.49
CA GLN A 13 -3.36 -1.31 5.71
C GLN A 13 -3.42 -2.76 5.23
N ARG A 14 -4.53 -3.47 5.49
CA ARG A 14 -4.71 -4.85 4.99
C ARG A 14 -4.74 -4.89 3.46
N GLU A 15 -5.29 -3.86 2.84
CA GLU A 15 -5.34 -3.76 1.39
C GLU A 15 -3.96 -3.53 0.78
N ILE A 16 -3.13 -2.68 1.41
CA ILE A 16 -1.71 -2.52 1.03
C ILE A 16 -0.98 -3.86 1.15
N ASP A 17 -1.18 -4.59 2.24
CA ASP A 17 -0.53 -5.88 2.45
C ASP A 17 -0.97 -6.89 1.38
N ARG A 18 -2.26 -6.90 1.02
CA ARG A 18 -2.82 -7.75 -0.05
C ARG A 18 -2.18 -7.44 -1.40
N VAL A 19 -2.14 -6.17 -1.80
CA VAL A 19 -1.55 -5.74 -3.09
C VAL A 19 -0.05 -6.03 -3.10
N GLY A 20 0.66 -5.77 -2.00
CA GLY A 20 2.08 -6.10 -1.86
C GLY A 20 2.36 -7.60 -2.04
N MET A 21 1.55 -8.46 -1.43
CA MET A 21 1.65 -9.92 -1.63
C MET A 21 1.39 -10.33 -3.09
N ALA A 22 0.39 -9.72 -3.74
CA ALA A 22 0.09 -10.01 -5.14
C ALA A 22 1.24 -9.58 -6.09
N ILE A 23 1.83 -8.40 -5.87
CA ILE A 23 3.01 -7.92 -6.59
C ILE A 23 4.19 -8.89 -6.41
N GLY A 24 4.44 -9.33 -5.18
CA GLY A 24 5.48 -10.32 -4.87
C GLY A 24 5.26 -11.63 -5.63
N ALA A 25 4.01 -12.12 -5.67
CA ALA A 25 3.66 -13.34 -6.38
C ALA A 25 3.88 -13.23 -7.90
N GLU A 26 3.43 -12.15 -8.55
CA GLU A 26 3.64 -11.95 -9.99
C GLU A 26 5.13 -11.74 -10.32
N THR A 27 5.87 -11.01 -9.48
CA THR A 27 7.33 -10.88 -9.61
C THR A 27 8.01 -12.25 -9.54
N GLY A 28 7.61 -13.10 -8.59
CA GLY A 28 8.10 -14.47 -8.47
C GLY A 28 7.80 -15.32 -9.71
N LYS A 29 6.62 -15.16 -10.32
CA LYS A 29 6.27 -15.83 -11.59
C LYS A 29 7.18 -15.38 -12.73
N LEU A 30 7.43 -14.08 -12.88
CA LEU A 30 8.34 -13.56 -13.91
C LEU A 30 9.76 -14.11 -13.76
N VAL A 31 10.29 -14.19 -12.54
CA VAL A 31 11.59 -14.80 -12.26
C VAL A 31 11.60 -16.29 -12.63
N ALA A 32 10.54 -17.03 -12.30
CA ALA A 32 10.41 -18.43 -12.66
C ALA A 32 10.33 -18.65 -14.18
N ILE A 33 9.65 -17.76 -14.91
CA ILE A 33 9.56 -17.79 -16.38
C ILE A 33 10.94 -17.54 -17.00
N GLU A 34 11.70 -16.56 -16.50
CA GLU A 34 13.06 -16.30 -17.02
C GLU A 34 13.99 -17.49 -16.77
N LYS A 35 13.92 -18.09 -15.59
CA LYS A 35 14.66 -19.31 -15.29
C LYS A 35 14.27 -20.47 -16.23
N ALA A 36 12.98 -20.69 -16.45
CA ALA A 36 12.51 -21.72 -17.37
C ALA A 36 12.97 -21.47 -18.82
N ARG A 37 13.10 -20.21 -19.23
CA ARG A 37 13.65 -19.82 -20.52
C ARG A 37 15.15 -20.14 -20.62
N GLU A 38 15.91 -19.88 -19.56
CA GLU A 38 17.33 -20.23 -19.50
C GLU A 38 17.55 -21.76 -19.55
N ASP A 39 16.78 -22.52 -18.76
CA ASP A 39 16.80 -23.98 -18.76
C ASP A 39 16.45 -24.55 -20.16
N ALA A 40 15.47 -23.94 -20.84
CA ALA A 40 15.08 -24.29 -22.20
C ALA A 40 16.22 -24.08 -23.21
N ILE A 41 17.00 -22.99 -23.07
CA ILE A 41 18.17 -22.73 -23.92
C ILE A 41 19.26 -23.77 -23.67
N GLN A 42 19.55 -24.10 -22.42
CA GLN A 42 20.55 -25.13 -22.08
C GLN A 42 20.15 -26.51 -22.62
N SER A 43 18.87 -26.87 -22.52
CA SER A 43 18.36 -28.10 -23.14
C SER A 43 18.55 -28.11 -24.65
N ALA A 44 18.35 -26.96 -25.33
CA ALA A 44 18.51 -26.87 -26.78
C ALA A 44 19.96 -27.05 -27.21
N ILE A 45 20.90 -26.49 -26.46
CA ILE A 45 22.34 -26.69 -26.69
C ILE A 45 22.69 -28.18 -26.54
N ALA A 46 22.21 -28.83 -25.47
CA ALA A 46 22.45 -30.25 -25.25
C ALA A 46 21.89 -31.14 -26.38
N GLU A 47 20.67 -30.85 -26.85
CA GLU A 47 20.06 -31.60 -27.96
C GLU A 47 20.86 -31.43 -29.27
N VAL A 48 21.32 -30.21 -29.57
CA VAL A 48 22.15 -29.94 -30.76
C VAL A 48 23.46 -30.73 -30.70
N HIS A 49 24.10 -30.81 -29.54
CA HIS A 49 25.29 -31.64 -29.36
C HIS A 49 25.00 -33.13 -29.55
N ALA A 50 23.88 -33.64 -29.04
CA ALA A 50 23.49 -35.03 -29.21
C ALA A 50 23.19 -35.37 -30.69
N ALA A 51 22.46 -34.51 -31.39
CA ALA A 51 22.16 -34.67 -32.81
C ALA A 51 23.41 -34.60 -33.72
N ALA A 52 24.45 -33.87 -33.30
CA ALA A 52 25.73 -33.85 -34.01
C ALA A 52 26.50 -35.19 -33.89
N ILE A 53 26.24 -35.96 -32.83
CA ILE A 53 26.89 -37.26 -32.57
C ILE A 53 26.12 -38.40 -33.26
N ASP A 54 24.80 -38.31 -33.34
CA ASP A 54 23.95 -39.32 -34.00
C ASP A 54 23.06 -38.72 -35.11
N PRO A 55 23.44 -38.88 -36.39
CA PRO A 55 22.67 -38.40 -37.53
C PRO A 55 21.29 -39.05 -37.70
N MET A 56 21.01 -40.18 -37.04
CA MET A 56 19.69 -40.84 -37.06
C MET A 56 18.72 -40.23 -36.06
N MET A 57 19.18 -39.33 -35.19
CA MET A 57 18.35 -38.67 -34.19
C MET A 57 17.46 -37.59 -34.84
N SER A 58 16.17 -37.89 -35.01
CA SER A 58 15.20 -36.94 -35.56
C SER A 58 14.89 -35.80 -34.58
N SER A 59 15.43 -34.61 -34.86
CA SER A 59 15.30 -33.40 -34.03
C SER A 59 14.00 -32.63 -34.24
N PHE A 60 13.14 -33.05 -35.19
CA PHE A 60 11.93 -32.32 -35.56
C PHE A 60 10.92 -32.22 -34.40
N ALA A 61 10.69 -33.33 -33.70
CA ALA A 61 9.79 -33.36 -32.55
C ALA A 61 10.31 -32.47 -31.39
N TYR A 62 11.63 -32.43 -31.20
CA TYR A 62 12.28 -31.55 -30.23
C TYR A 62 12.06 -30.07 -30.58
N VAL A 63 12.37 -29.67 -31.82
CA VAL A 63 12.19 -28.29 -32.30
C VAL A 63 10.75 -27.83 -32.17
N SER A 64 9.77 -28.69 -32.52
CA SER A 64 8.36 -28.38 -32.35
C SER A 64 7.99 -28.15 -30.88
N ARG A 65 8.47 -28.99 -29.95
CA ARG A 65 8.22 -28.81 -28.51
C ARG A 65 8.82 -27.52 -27.99
N MET A 66 10.05 -27.19 -28.40
CA MET A 66 10.74 -25.97 -27.95
C MET A 66 10.07 -24.71 -28.47
N ARG A 67 9.55 -24.73 -29.70
CA ARG A 67 8.75 -23.63 -30.24
C ARG A 67 7.50 -23.39 -29.40
N SER A 68 6.72 -24.44 -29.13
CA SER A 68 5.50 -24.35 -28.31
C SER A 68 5.80 -23.96 -26.85
N LEU A 69 6.94 -24.38 -26.30
CA LEU A 69 7.39 -23.95 -24.98
C LEU A 69 7.71 -22.45 -24.97
N ARG A 70 8.47 -21.95 -25.96
CA ARG A 70 8.81 -20.53 -26.08
C ARG A 70 7.58 -19.65 -26.26
N GLU A 71 6.63 -20.06 -27.10
CA GLU A 71 5.37 -19.33 -27.30
C GLU A 71 4.56 -19.23 -26.01
N ARG A 72 4.47 -20.33 -25.23
CA ARG A 72 3.80 -20.33 -23.92
C ARG A 72 4.52 -19.44 -22.90
N LEU A 73 5.84 -19.57 -22.78
CA LEU A 73 6.63 -18.76 -21.85
C LEU A 73 6.50 -17.26 -22.15
N GLU A 74 6.50 -16.87 -23.43
CA GLU A 74 6.33 -15.47 -23.80
C GLU A 74 4.90 -14.98 -23.52
N HIS A 75 3.89 -15.81 -23.79
CA HIS A 75 2.51 -15.48 -23.43
C HIS A 75 2.35 -15.27 -21.91
N ASP A 76 2.90 -16.17 -21.11
CA ASP A 76 2.85 -16.10 -19.65
C ASP A 76 3.62 -14.88 -19.12
N ARG A 77 4.77 -14.56 -19.75
CA ARG A 77 5.57 -13.36 -19.42
C ARG A 77 4.78 -12.09 -19.65
N VAL A 78 4.15 -11.95 -20.82
CA VAL A 78 3.33 -10.78 -21.17
C VAL A 78 2.13 -10.67 -20.24
N ALA A 79 1.43 -11.77 -19.97
CA ALA A 79 0.29 -11.78 -19.07
C ALA A 79 0.68 -11.41 -17.63
N SER A 80 1.80 -11.91 -17.13
CA SER A 80 2.29 -11.58 -15.78
C SER A 80 2.80 -10.14 -15.68
N ALA A 81 3.47 -9.63 -16.72
CA ALA A 81 3.88 -8.22 -16.79
C ALA A 81 2.68 -7.27 -16.79
N ALA A 82 1.65 -7.54 -17.60
CA ALA A 82 0.43 -6.75 -17.63
C ALA A 82 -0.29 -6.75 -16.27
N ARG A 83 -0.36 -7.92 -15.61
CA ARG A 83 -0.89 -8.02 -14.24
C ARG A 83 -0.08 -7.20 -13.23
N LEU A 84 1.25 -7.23 -13.34
CA LEU A 84 2.12 -6.46 -12.46
C LEU A 84 1.90 -4.95 -12.60
N ASP A 85 1.70 -4.47 -13.83
CA ASP A 85 1.40 -3.05 -14.08
C ASP A 85 0.04 -2.67 -13.50
N SER A 86 -1.00 -3.49 -13.68
CA SER A 86 -2.30 -3.25 -13.03
C SER A 86 -2.23 -3.24 -11.50
N LEU A 87 -1.43 -4.14 -10.91
CA LEU A 87 -1.21 -4.18 -9.46
C LEU A 87 -0.44 -2.96 -8.94
N ARG A 88 0.45 -2.37 -9.75
CA ARG A 88 1.15 -1.13 -9.40
C ARG A 88 0.21 0.07 -9.41
N ASP A 89 -0.67 0.15 -10.39
CA ASP A 89 -1.72 1.17 -10.45
C ASP A 89 -2.66 1.04 -9.24
N GLU A 90 -3.09 -0.19 -8.92
CA GLU A 90 -3.88 -0.48 -7.73
C GLU A 90 -3.16 -0.10 -6.44
N ALA A 91 -1.85 -0.38 -6.34
CA ALA A 91 -1.04 0.02 -5.19
C ALA A 91 -1.04 1.54 -5.04
N MET A 92 -0.85 2.30 -6.13
CA MET A 92 -0.86 3.76 -6.10
C MET A 92 -2.18 4.32 -5.56
N GLU A 93 -3.31 3.78 -6.01
CA GLU A 93 -4.64 4.17 -5.54
C GLU A 93 -4.82 3.89 -4.04
N VAL A 94 -4.45 2.69 -3.58
CA VAL A 94 -4.58 2.31 -2.16
C VAL A 94 -3.68 3.17 -1.28
N PHE A 95 -2.43 3.43 -1.70
CA PHE A 95 -1.53 4.33 -0.97
C PHE A 95 -2.04 5.76 -0.93
N GLY A 96 -2.58 6.27 -2.04
CA GLY A 96 -3.19 7.60 -2.11
C GLY A 96 -4.38 7.73 -1.15
N SER A 97 -5.30 6.76 -1.18
CA SER A 97 -6.45 6.68 -0.28
C SER A 97 -6.03 6.64 1.20
N LYS A 98 -5.07 5.77 1.55
CA LYS A 98 -4.55 5.70 2.92
C LYS A 98 -3.97 7.04 3.36
N ARG A 99 -3.17 7.69 2.51
CA ARG A 99 -2.56 8.98 2.85
C ARG A 99 -3.61 10.06 3.10
N ALA A 100 -4.65 10.13 2.26
CA ALA A 100 -5.76 11.05 2.47
C ALA A 100 -6.49 10.80 3.81
N MET A 101 -6.69 9.54 4.19
CA MET A 101 -7.30 9.19 5.49
C MET A 101 -6.40 9.55 6.67
N GLU A 102 -5.08 9.36 6.56
CA GLU A 102 -4.12 9.77 7.59
C GLU A 102 -4.18 11.28 7.82
N THR A 103 -4.19 12.07 6.74
CA THR A 103 -4.33 13.54 6.82
C THR A 103 -5.65 13.98 7.44
N ALA A 104 -6.76 13.29 7.12
CA ALA A 104 -8.05 13.55 7.76
C ALA A 104 -8.03 13.24 9.26
N ALA A 105 -7.40 12.13 9.65
CA ALA A 105 -7.26 11.74 11.05
C ALA A 105 -6.34 12.69 11.84
N GLU A 106 -5.27 13.19 11.24
CA GLU A 106 -4.42 14.24 11.80
C GLU A 106 -5.20 15.54 12.00
N SER A 107 -5.94 15.97 10.99
CA SER A 107 -6.76 17.19 11.04
C SER A 107 -7.84 17.10 12.13
N PHE A 108 -8.46 15.93 12.27
CA PHE A 108 -9.44 15.67 13.33
C PHE A 108 -8.82 15.78 14.72
N ARG A 109 -7.66 15.14 14.95
CA ARG A 109 -6.95 15.24 16.24
C ARG A 109 -6.57 16.68 16.57
N ALA A 110 -6.06 17.43 15.60
CA ALA A 110 -5.72 18.83 15.79
C ALA A 110 -6.95 19.71 16.06
N ALA A 111 -8.13 19.35 15.54
CA ALA A 111 -9.38 20.05 15.84
C ALA A 111 -9.87 19.76 17.26
N GLU A 112 -9.84 18.49 17.69
CA GLU A 112 -10.20 18.08 19.05
C GLU A 112 -9.27 18.73 20.10
N GLU A 113 -7.96 18.76 19.86
CA GLU A 113 -7.00 19.40 20.76
C GLU A 113 -7.27 20.90 20.90
N ARG A 114 -7.58 21.58 19.79
CA ARG A 114 -7.97 23.00 19.81
C ARG A 114 -9.29 23.23 20.54
N ALA A 115 -10.27 22.36 20.34
CA ALA A 115 -11.56 22.45 21.01
C ALA A 115 -11.40 22.27 22.53
N ALA A 116 -10.60 21.31 22.97
CA ALA A 116 -10.26 21.09 24.37
C ALA A 116 -9.56 22.31 24.98
N ALA A 117 -8.52 22.83 24.34
CA ALA A 117 -7.81 24.02 24.80
C ALA A 117 -8.73 25.26 24.89
N THR A 118 -9.63 25.44 23.91
CA THR A 118 -10.61 26.53 23.92
C THR A 118 -11.61 26.39 25.06
N ALA A 119 -12.07 25.16 25.35
CA ALA A 119 -12.96 24.89 26.47
C ALA A 119 -12.28 25.16 27.83
N GLU A 120 -11.01 24.76 27.99
CA GLU A 120 -10.22 25.06 29.19
C GLU A 120 -10.06 26.56 29.40
N GLN A 121 -9.71 27.32 28.36
CA GLN A 121 -9.60 28.78 28.44
C GLN A 121 -10.93 29.44 28.80
N ALA A 122 -12.04 29.03 28.17
CA ALA A 122 -13.36 29.56 28.49
C ALA A 122 -13.72 29.35 29.98
N MET A 123 -13.39 28.19 30.56
CA MET A 123 -13.61 27.93 31.99
C MET A 123 -12.78 28.87 32.89
N VAL A 124 -11.53 29.14 32.52
CA VAL A 124 -10.65 30.07 33.27
C VAL A 124 -11.19 31.50 33.19
N ASP A 125 -11.62 31.92 32.00
CA ASP A 125 -12.18 33.26 31.76
C ASP A 125 -13.49 33.45 32.54
N ASP A 126 -14.37 32.46 32.57
CA ASP A 126 -15.61 32.48 33.35
C ASP A 126 -15.31 32.61 34.86
N LEU A 127 -14.34 31.83 35.37
CA LEU A 127 -13.95 31.87 36.78
C LEU A 127 -13.36 33.24 37.16
N SER A 128 -12.48 33.78 36.32
CA SER A 128 -11.85 35.08 36.55
C SER A 128 -12.88 36.22 36.50
N THR A 129 -13.82 36.16 35.55
CA THR A 129 -14.94 37.11 35.43
C THR A 129 -15.84 37.05 36.67
N ALA A 130 -16.18 35.85 37.14
CA ALA A 130 -16.96 35.67 38.36
C ALA A 130 -16.23 36.19 39.62
N ALA A 131 -14.90 36.03 39.70
CA ALA A 131 -14.10 36.59 40.79
C ALA A 131 -14.07 38.13 40.75
N LEU A 132 -13.86 38.72 39.57
CA LEU A 132 -13.86 40.17 39.37
C LEU A 132 -15.22 40.80 39.74
N LEU A 133 -16.32 40.20 39.30
CA LEU A 133 -17.68 40.65 39.63
C LEU A 133 -17.95 40.59 41.12
N ARG A 134 -17.48 39.55 41.82
CA ARG A 134 -17.57 39.44 43.28
C ARG A 134 -16.77 40.53 43.99
N ALA A 135 -15.52 40.76 43.58
CA ALA A 135 -14.68 41.81 44.15
C ALA A 135 -15.30 43.21 43.98
N ARG A 136 -15.87 43.49 42.80
CA ARG A 136 -16.59 44.75 42.53
C ARG A 136 -17.81 44.93 43.43
N ARG A 137 -18.59 43.87 43.67
CA ARG A 137 -19.76 43.92 44.58
C ARG A 137 -19.34 44.23 46.02
N LEU A 138 -18.28 43.60 46.52
CA LEU A 138 -17.76 43.85 47.87
C LEU A 138 -17.26 45.30 48.02
N ALA A 139 -16.46 45.79 47.05
CA ALA A 139 -15.97 47.16 47.07
C ALA A 139 -17.10 48.21 46.98
N ALA A 140 -18.19 47.91 46.26
CA ALA A 140 -19.36 48.79 46.21
C ALA A 140 -20.13 48.83 47.54
N GLN A 141 -20.19 47.70 48.27
CA GLN A 141 -20.80 47.65 49.60
C GLN A 141 -19.98 48.42 50.64
N GLU A 142 -18.65 48.40 50.55
CA GLU A 142 -17.77 49.15 51.45
C GLU A 142 -17.86 50.67 51.25
N ARG A 143 -18.10 51.15 50.03
CA ARG A 143 -18.25 52.60 49.74
C ARG A 143 -19.63 53.17 50.08
N GLY A 144 -20.62 52.31 50.31
CA GLY A 144 -21.99 52.70 50.67
C GLY A 144 -22.25 52.77 52.18
N ARG A 145 -21.23 52.48 53.01
CA ARG A 145 -21.21 52.68 54.46
C ARG A 145 -20.39 53.91 54.81
#